data_AF-A0AAD9RZ34-F1
#
_entry.id   AF-A0AAD9RZ34-F1
#
_cell.length_a   1.000
_cell.length_b   1.000
_cell.length_c   1.000
_cell.angle_alpha   90.00
_cell.angle_beta   90.00
_cell.angle_gamma   90.00
#
_symmetry.space_group_name_H-M   'P 1'
#
loop_
_entity.id
_entity.type
_entity.pdbx_description
1 polymer ?
#
loop_
_entity_poly.entity_id
_entity_poly.type
_entity_poly.pdbx_seq_one_letter_code
_entity_poly.pdbx_strand_id
1 'polypeptide(L)'
;MARNLAKLTSIVFLMIVAVLLGLVVESKATIAQPKAPNFQYFERPKYRFPYYDENGRGKLLYGYGGPDLYEYRTYTALEGIH
;
A
#
# COMPACT_ATOMS: atom_id res chain seq x y z
N MET A 1 -14.73 -19.24 -60.93
CA MET A 1 -13.35 -18.98 -60.45
C MET A 1 -13.31 -17.94 -59.32
N ALA A 2 -13.97 -16.77 -59.47
CA ALA A 2 -13.96 -15.69 -58.46
C ALA A 2 -14.46 -16.08 -57.05
N ARG A 3 -15.46 -16.95 -56.93
CA ARG A 3 -16.04 -17.38 -55.64
C ARG A 3 -15.04 -18.10 -54.72
N ASN A 4 -14.11 -18.88 -55.30
CA ASN A 4 -13.10 -19.60 -54.52
C ASN A 4 -11.93 -18.68 -54.15
N LEU A 5 -11.63 -17.69 -54.98
CA LEU A 5 -10.63 -16.65 -54.71
C LEU A 5 -11.08 -15.69 -53.60
N ALA A 6 -12.36 -15.32 -53.57
CA ALA A 6 -12.95 -14.51 -52.49
C ALA A 6 -12.94 -15.25 -51.13
N LYS A 7 -13.14 -16.57 -51.14
CA LYS A 7 -13.03 -17.39 -49.93
C LYS A 7 -11.58 -17.49 -49.45
N LEU A 8 -10.64 -17.70 -50.37
CA LEU A 8 -9.22 -17.79 -50.03
C LEU A 8 -8.69 -16.48 -49.43
N THR A 9 -9.04 -15.34 -50.04
CA THR A 9 -8.68 -14.01 -49.51
C THR A 9 -9.29 -13.74 -48.13
N SER A 10 -10.55 -14.13 -47.92
CA SER A 10 -11.20 -14.01 -46.61
C SER A 10 -10.53 -14.88 -45.54
N ILE A 11 -10.12 -16.10 -45.88
CA ILE A 11 -9.41 -17.01 -44.97
C ILE A 11 -8.03 -16.45 -44.60
N VAL A 12 -7.27 -15.96 -45.59
CA VAL A 12 -5.95 -15.36 -45.35
C VAL A 12 -6.07 -14.12 -44.46
N PHE A 13 -7.09 -13.28 -44.69
CA PHE A 13 -7.35 -12.12 -43.85
C PHE A 13 -7.68 -12.51 -42.40
N LEU A 14 -8.54 -13.51 -42.19
CA LEU A 14 -8.86 -14.04 -40.86
C LEU A 14 -7.63 -14.60 -40.14
N MET A 15 -6.74 -15.29 -40.85
CA MET A 15 -5.49 -15.81 -40.29
C MET A 15 -4.56 -14.69 -39.84
N ILE A 16 -4.43 -13.62 -40.64
CA ILE A 16 -3.61 -12.46 -40.28
C ILE A 16 -4.17 -11.76 -39.04
N VAL A 17 -5.49 -11.57 -38.97
CA VAL A 17 -6.15 -10.96 -37.80
C VAL A 17 -5.95 -11.81 -36.55
N ALA A 18 -6.09 -13.13 -36.66
CA ALA A 18 -5.86 -14.04 -35.53
C ALA A 18 -4.40 -13.97 -35.01
N VAL A 19 -3.42 -13.90 -35.92
CA VAL A 19 -2.01 -13.73 -35.55
C VAL A 19 -1.77 -12.38 -34.86
N LEU A 20 -2.31 -11.29 -35.40
CA LEU A 20 -2.18 -9.96 -34.79
C LEU A 20 -2.80 -9.88 -33.39
N LEU A 21 -3.95 -10.53 -33.18
CA LEU A 21 -4.59 -10.62 -31.86
C LEU A 21 -3.75 -11.44 -30.87
N GLY A 22 -3.13 -12.54 -31.33
CA GLY A 22 -2.24 -13.35 -30.49
C GLY A 22 -0.93 -12.65 -30.09
N LEU A 23 -0.51 -11.63 -30.85
CA LEU A 23 0.67 -10.81 -30.52
C LEU A 23 0.38 -9.76 -29.44
N VAL A 24 -0.89 -9.51 -29.09
CA VAL A 24 -1.27 -8.67 -27.96
C VAL A 24 -1.13 -9.47 -26.65
N VAL A 25 0.11 -9.79 -26.29
CA VAL A 25 0.42 -10.34 -24.97
C VAL A 25 0.37 -9.20 -23.96
N GLU A 26 -0.36 -9.42 -22.85
CA GLU A 26 -0.52 -8.42 -21.80
C GLU A 26 0.82 -8.05 -21.16
N SER A 27 1.18 -6.77 -21.26
CA SER A 27 2.22 -6.18 -20.41
C SER A 27 1.66 -5.99 -19.00
N LYS A 28 1.90 -6.96 -18.10
CA LYS A 28 1.65 -6.78 -16.67
C LYS A 28 2.71 -5.85 -16.09
N ALA A 29 2.44 -4.54 -16.13
CA ALA A 29 3.24 -3.57 -15.38
C ALA A 29 2.93 -3.75 -13.89
N THR A 30 3.76 -4.51 -13.18
CA THR A 30 3.70 -4.58 -11.72
C THR A 30 4.24 -3.26 -11.17
N ILE A 31 3.34 -2.34 -10.85
CA ILE A 31 3.67 -1.24 -9.94
C ILE A 31 3.84 -1.89 -8.57
N ALA A 32 5.08 -1.91 -8.06
CA ALA A 32 5.34 -2.34 -6.70
C ALA A 32 4.42 -1.52 -5.77
N GLN A 33 3.50 -2.20 -5.08
CA GLN A 33 2.67 -1.54 -4.09
C GLN A 33 3.60 -0.85 -3.09
N PRO A 34 3.45 0.47 -2.88
CA PRO A 34 4.26 1.17 -1.90
C PRO A 34 3.95 0.55 -0.53
N LYS A 35 4.85 -0.32 -0.08
CA LYS A 35 4.78 -0.86 1.27
C LYS A 35 5.07 0.32 2.19
N ALA A 36 4.07 0.72 2.97
CA ALA A 36 4.28 1.71 4.02
C ALA A 36 5.51 1.28 4.83
N PRO A 37 6.48 2.18 5.08
CA PRO A 37 7.62 1.85 5.92
C PRO A 37 7.11 1.23 7.21
N ASN A 38 7.78 0.18 7.69
CA ASN A 38 7.37 -0.46 8.93
C ASN A 38 7.41 0.60 10.02
N PHE A 39 6.24 1.12 10.42
CA PHE A 39 6.16 2.10 11.49
C PHE A 39 6.51 1.37 12.77
N GLN A 40 7.80 1.38 13.11
CA GLN A 40 8.34 0.77 14.32
C GLN A 40 7.66 1.31 15.59
N TYR A 41 7.02 2.48 15.49
CA TYR A 41 6.31 3.14 16.59
C TYR A 41 4.81 2.80 16.68
N PHE A 42 4.27 1.98 15.78
CA PHE A 42 2.84 1.58 15.84
C PHE A 42 2.57 0.39 16.78
N GLU A 43 3.57 -0.04 17.54
CA GLU A 43 3.31 -0.95 18.65
C GLU A 43 2.54 -0.21 19.74
N ARG A 44 1.29 -0.64 19.95
CA ARG A 44 0.45 -0.11 21.03
C ARG A 44 1.18 -0.32 22.36
N PRO A 45 1.45 0.74 23.14
CA PRO A 45 2.09 0.60 24.44
C PRO A 45 1.28 -0.34 25.33
N LYS A 46 1.96 -1.35 25.88
CA LYS A 46 1.32 -2.42 26.65
C LYS A 46 0.83 -1.94 28.03
N TYR A 47 1.47 -0.91 28.59
CA TYR A 47 1.21 -0.43 29.94
C TYR A 47 0.93 1.06 29.95
N ARG A 48 -0.07 1.45 30.75
CA ARG A 48 -0.45 2.83 31.02
C ARG A 48 -0.28 3.08 32.52
N PHE A 49 0.53 4.06 32.89
CA PHE A 49 0.81 4.38 34.28
C PHE A 49 0.15 5.70 34.64
N PRO A 50 -0.64 5.75 35.73
CA PRO A 50 -1.09 7.01 36.30
C PRO A 50 0.10 7.72 36.94
N TYR A 51 0.39 8.94 36.49
CA TYR A 51 1.41 9.80 37.04
C TYR A 51 0.77 11.07 37.59
N TYR A 52 1.15 11.50 38.78
CA TYR A 52 0.65 12.75 39.37
C TYR A 52 1.73 13.81 39.30
N ASP A 53 1.39 15.01 38.81
CA ASP A 53 2.28 16.15 38.90
C ASP A 53 2.38 16.69 40.33
N GLU A 54 3.27 17.67 40.56
CA GLU A 54 3.46 18.31 41.87
C GLU A 54 2.18 18.97 42.41
N ASN A 55 1.21 19.26 41.54
CA ASN A 55 -0.07 19.86 41.88
C ASN A 55 -1.18 18.81 42.09
N GLY A 56 -0.84 17.52 42.06
CA GLY A 56 -1.78 16.41 42.24
C GLY A 56 -2.66 16.10 41.02
N ARG A 57 -2.34 16.63 39.82
CA ARG A 57 -3.09 16.35 38.60
C ARG A 57 -2.60 15.05 37.97
N GLY A 58 -3.52 14.12 37.72
CA GLY A 58 -3.22 12.87 37.05
C GLY A 58 -2.99 13.04 35.54
N LYS A 59 -1.86 12.53 35.04
CA LYS A 59 -1.55 12.34 33.63
C LYS A 59 -1.40 10.84 33.35
N LEU A 60 -1.81 10.42 32.16
CA LEU A 60 -1.56 9.06 31.68
C LEU A 60 -0.25 9.06 30.90
N LEU A 61 0.72 8.28 31.37
CA LEU A 61 1.97 8.03 30.65
C LEU A 61 1.98 6.60 30.13
N TYR A 62 2.77 6.33 29.11
CA TYR A 62 2.95 4.99 28.57
C TYR A 62 4.42 4.58 28.56
N GLY A 63 4.66 3.27 28.69
CA GLY A 63 6.00 2.69 28.66
C GLY A 63 6.07 1.51 27.70
N TYR A 64 7.28 1.25 27.19
CA TYR A 64 7.57 0.13 26.29
C TYR A 64 8.29 -1.03 27.00
N GLY A 65 8.15 -1.13 28.33
CA GLY A 65 8.78 -2.18 29.14
C GLY A 65 10.17 -1.83 29.71
N GLY A 66 10.64 -0.60 29.48
CA GLY A 66 11.81 -0.02 30.14
C GLY A 66 11.43 0.89 31.33
N PRO A 67 12.43 1.54 31.97
CA PRO A 67 12.20 2.49 33.06
C PRO A 67 11.61 3.83 32.59
N ASP A 68 11.72 4.13 31.29
CA ASP A 68 11.30 5.39 30.72
C ASP A 68 9.79 5.43 30.46
N LEU A 69 9.17 6.57 30.80
CA LEU A 69 7.76 6.87 30.57
C LEU A 69 7.62 8.05 29.61
N TYR A 70 6.64 7.96 28.71
CA TYR A 70 6.38 8.95 27.67
C TYR A 70 4.96 9.49 27.79
N GLU A 71 4.79 10.78 27.51
CA GLU A 71 3.49 11.45 27.47
C GLU A 71 2.80 11.24 26.12
N TYR A 72 1.46 11.21 26.09
CA TYR A 72 0.71 11.19 24.84
C TYR A 72 0.93 12.49 24.08
N ARG A 73 1.82 12.44 23.09
CA ARG A 73 2.01 13.53 22.15
C ARG A 73 1.17 13.29 20.90
N THR A 74 0.48 14.32 20.45
CA THR A 74 -0.36 14.22 19.24
C THR A 74 0.54 14.47 18.04
N TYR A 75 0.56 13.54 17.08
CA TYR A 75 1.26 13.76 15.83
C TYR A 75 0.40 14.61 14.88
N THR A 76 0.89 15.79 14.51
CA THR A 76 0.32 16.58 13.40
C THR A 76 1.27 16.53 12.21
N ALA A 77 0.74 16.42 11.00
CA ALA A 77 1.57 16.31 9.79
C ALA A 77 2.40 17.56 9.49
N LEU A 78 2.01 18.71 10.05
CA LEU A 78 2.66 20.00 9.81
C LEU A 78 3.77 20.29 10.83
N GLU A 79 3.59 19.92 12.08
CA GLU A 79 4.52 20.28 13.16
C GLU A 79 5.32 19.06 13.62
N GLY A 80 4.73 17.85 13.62
CA GLY A 80 5.35 16.62 14.11
C GLY A 80 4.85 16.24 15.51
N ILE A 81 5.68 15.55 16.30
CA ILE A 81 5.31 15.06 17.63
C ILE A 81 5.47 16.18 18.68
N HIS A 82 4.35 16.71 19.19
CA HIS A 82 4.31 17.80 20.19
C HIS A 82 3.67 17.34 21.51
#